data_AF-A0A924KTU4-F1
#
_entry.id   AF-A0A924KTU4-F1
#
_cell.length_a   1.000
_cell.length_b   1.000
_cell.length_c   1.000
_cell.angle_alpha   90.00
_cell.angle_beta   90.00
_cell.angle_gamma   90.00
#
_symmetry.space_group_name_H-M   'P 1'
#
loop_
_entity.id
_entity.type
_entity.pdbx_description
1 polymer ?
#
loop_
_entity_poly.entity_id
_entity_poly.type
_entity_poly.pdbx_seq_one_letter_code
_entity_poly.pdbx_strand_id
1 'polypeptide(L)'
;MPLRCRWQSDRHFPFRNHRAAEKQTRHRAAPPNQCYLLPDGKEQVIESFGEVRDGRISFANERVDGWSMDAVGDTTRRMTMLNMTMKDGSYVHEVISLSDDGKQRSRATQFLKDGKILRRTLIDEEKVTDDWGAYETERSKAKSAEKTAPTPAVAPK
;
A
#
# COMPACT_ATOMS: atom_id res chain seq x y z
N MET A 1 10.35 12.72 -11.51
CA MET A 1 9.61 11.62 -12.15
C MET A 1 8.64 11.06 -11.12
N PRO A 2 7.32 11.07 -11.36
CA PRO A 2 6.38 10.45 -10.43
C PRO A 2 6.55 8.92 -10.48
N LEU A 3 6.76 8.32 -9.31
CA LEU A 3 6.77 6.87 -9.14
C LEU A 3 5.34 6.37 -9.35
N ARG A 4 5.10 5.62 -10.44
CA ARG A 4 3.83 4.89 -10.63
C ARG A 4 3.85 3.69 -9.68
N CYS A 5 3.10 3.79 -8.59
CA CYS A 5 2.96 2.72 -7.61
C CYS A 5 1.63 1.99 -7.88
N ARG A 6 1.68 0.66 -7.96
CA ARG A 6 0.49 -0.19 -8.17
C ARG A 6 -0.06 -0.60 -6.81
N TRP A 7 -1.37 -0.47 -6.62
CA TRP A 7 -2.03 -0.74 -5.35
C TRP A 7 -2.91 -1.99 -5.39
N GLN A 8 -2.72 -2.90 -4.44
CA GLN A 8 -3.57 -4.07 -4.20
C GLN A 8 -4.70 -3.78 -3.20
N SER A 9 -5.94 -4.01 -3.62
CA SER A 9 -7.16 -3.80 -2.82
C SER A 9 -7.79 -5.09 -2.31
N ASP A 10 -7.01 -6.04 -1.82
CA ASP A 10 -7.58 -7.23 -1.18
C ASP A 10 -7.92 -6.91 0.28
N ARG A 11 -9.05 -6.23 0.46
CA ARG A 11 -10.04 -6.42 1.53
C ARG A 11 -11.00 -5.23 1.58
N HIS A 12 -12.29 -5.53 1.48
CA HIS A 12 -13.32 -4.75 2.17
C HIS A 12 -12.83 -4.53 3.60
N PHE A 13 -12.59 -3.28 4.01
CA PHE A 13 -12.47 -2.93 5.43
C PHE A 13 -13.85 -3.08 6.05
N PRO A 14 -14.15 -4.16 6.80
CA PRO A 14 -15.46 -4.31 7.39
C PRO A 14 -15.41 -3.63 8.76
N PHE A 15 -15.64 -2.32 8.82
CA PHE A 15 -16.20 -1.74 10.03
C PHE A 15 -17.71 -1.98 10.01
N ARG A 16 -18.12 -3.22 10.31
CA ARG A 16 -19.49 -3.48 10.74
C ARG A 16 -19.62 -2.92 12.16
N ASN A 17 -20.61 -2.06 12.35
CA ASN A 17 -21.05 -1.52 13.64
C ASN A 17 -21.03 -2.62 14.71
N HIS A 18 -20.30 -2.43 15.82
CA HIS A 18 -20.46 -3.26 17.02
C HIS A 18 -20.90 -2.40 18.19
N ARG A 19 -22.23 -2.31 18.33
CA ARG A 19 -22.87 -2.26 19.64
C ARG A 19 -23.10 -3.70 20.08
N ALA A 20 -22.03 -4.41 20.43
CA ALA A 20 -22.07 -5.67 21.18
C ALA A 20 -20.63 -6.07 21.51
N ALA A 21 -20.34 -6.20 22.80
CA ALA A 21 -19.11 -6.78 23.29
C ALA A 21 -19.08 -8.28 22.93
N GLU A 22 -18.17 -8.70 22.06
CA GLU A 22 -17.89 -10.14 21.89
C GLU A 22 -16.49 -10.38 21.33
N LYS A 23 -15.71 -11.12 22.13
CA LYS A 23 -14.50 -11.91 21.84
C LYS A 23 -13.58 -11.41 20.70
N GLN A 24 -12.46 -10.84 21.14
CA GLN A 24 -11.29 -10.44 20.35
C GLN A 24 -10.65 -11.62 19.60
N THR A 25 -11.19 -11.98 18.45
CA THR A 25 -10.51 -12.85 17.49
C THR A 25 -9.32 -12.11 16.88
N ARG A 26 -8.13 -12.73 16.94
CA ARG A 26 -6.89 -12.23 16.33
C ARG A 26 -7.02 -12.22 14.80
N HIS A 27 -7.60 -11.16 14.25
CA HIS A 27 -7.62 -10.96 12.81
C HIS A 27 -6.31 -10.28 12.36
N ARG A 28 -5.49 -11.03 11.62
CA ARG A 28 -4.28 -10.52 10.96
C ARG A 28 -4.70 -9.52 9.87
N ALA A 29 -4.72 -8.23 10.21
CA ALA A 29 -4.94 -7.16 9.25
C ALA A 29 -3.61 -6.86 8.56
N ALA A 30 -3.42 -7.35 7.34
CA ALA A 30 -2.21 -7.01 6.58
C ALA A 30 -2.46 -5.65 5.91
N PRO A 31 -1.65 -4.61 6.20
CA PRO A 31 -1.62 -3.40 5.38
C PRO A 31 -1.28 -3.76 3.91
N PRO A 32 -1.67 -2.91 2.95
CA PRO A 32 -1.47 -3.22 1.53
C PRO A 32 0.02 -3.39 1.21
N ASN A 33 0.35 -4.47 0.50
CA ASN A 33 1.68 -4.68 -0.06
C ASN A 33 2.03 -3.52 -1.00
N GLN A 34 3.26 -3.02 -0.91
CA GLN A 34 3.75 -1.96 -1.77
C GLN A 34 4.68 -2.54 -2.83
N CYS A 35 4.31 -2.40 -4.11
CA CYS A 35 5.06 -2.92 -5.24
C CYS A 35 5.68 -1.76 -6.03
N TYR A 36 7.00 -1.74 -6.09
CA TYR A 36 7.80 -0.74 -6.79
C TYR A 36 8.45 -1.33 -8.04
N LEU A 37 8.40 -0.61 -9.16
CA LEU A 37 9.24 -0.88 -10.32
C LEU A 37 10.47 0.03 -10.26
N LEU A 38 11.65 -0.56 -10.10
CA LEU A 38 12.91 0.15 -10.02
C LEU A 38 13.42 0.58 -11.42
N PRO A 39 14.33 1.56 -11.51
CA PRO A 39 14.85 2.03 -12.80
C PRO A 39 15.53 0.94 -13.65
N ASP A 40 16.05 -0.12 -13.02
CA ASP A 40 16.64 -1.27 -13.70
C ASP A 40 15.59 -2.32 -14.14
N GLY A 41 14.31 -2.00 -14.00
CA GLY A 41 13.19 -2.88 -14.37
C GLY A 41 12.88 -3.97 -13.33
N LYS A 42 13.60 -4.02 -12.21
CA LYS A 42 13.29 -4.98 -11.14
C LYS A 42 12.07 -4.56 -10.34
N GLU A 43 11.33 -5.57 -9.89
CA GLU A 43 10.21 -5.39 -8.98
C GLU A 43 10.71 -5.54 -7.54
N GLN A 44 10.36 -4.59 -6.67
CA GLN A 44 10.55 -4.68 -5.24
C GLN A 44 9.18 -4.71 -4.56
N VAL A 45 8.93 -5.76 -3.79
CA VAL A 45 7.72 -5.88 -2.97
C VAL A 45 8.10 -5.69 -1.51
N ILE A 46 7.41 -4.76 -0.84
CA ILE A 46 7.51 -4.57 0.60
C ILE A 46 6.23 -5.10 1.21
N GLU A 47 6.35 -6.23 1.89
CA GLU A 47 5.27 -6.78 2.70
C GLU A 47 5.24 -6.06 4.05
N SER A 48 4.04 -5.82 4.54
CA SER A 48 3.84 -5.24 5.86
C SER A 48 2.71 -6.00 6.55
N PHE A 49 2.88 -6.27 7.83
CA PHE A 49 1.91 -7.00 8.63
C PHE A 49 1.50 -6.15 9.82
N GLY A 50 0.21 -6.15 10.13
CA GLY A 50 -0.32 -5.42 11.27
C GLY A 50 -1.38 -6.22 12.03
N GLU A 51 -1.71 -5.69 13.19
CA GLU A 51 -2.75 -6.21 14.06
C GLU A 51 -3.72 -5.09 14.43
N VAL A 52 -5.02 -5.40 14.43
CA VAL A 52 -6.02 -4.44 14.90
C VAL A 52 -5.99 -4.40 16.42
N ARG A 53 -5.71 -3.24 17.00
CA ARG A 53 -5.69 -2.96 18.44
C ARG A 53 -6.23 -1.56 18.68
N ASP A 54 -7.23 -1.44 19.56
CA ASP A 54 -7.80 -0.15 20.01
C ASP A 54 -8.22 0.80 18.87
N GLY A 55 -8.88 0.26 17.84
CA GLY A 55 -9.35 1.04 16.69
C GLY A 55 -8.23 1.45 15.72
N ARG A 56 -7.02 0.90 15.87
CA ARG A 56 -5.87 1.14 15.00
C ARG A 56 -5.34 -0.16 14.43
N ILE A 57 -4.69 -0.11 13.29
CA ILE A 57 -3.82 -1.19 12.82
C ILE A 57 -2.41 -0.85 13.29
N SER A 58 -1.87 -1.63 14.22
CA SER A 58 -0.49 -1.49 14.70
C SER A 58 0.44 -2.40 13.91
N PHE A 59 1.60 -1.90 13.50
CA PHE A 59 2.60 -2.67 12.75
C PHE A 59 4.01 -2.30 13.22
N ALA A 60 4.91 -3.27 13.18
CA ALA A 60 6.31 -3.08 13.56
C ALA A 60 7.21 -4.02 12.76
N ASN A 61 8.39 -3.54 12.39
CA ASN A 61 9.45 -4.32 11.77
C ASN A 61 10.84 -3.75 12.13
N GLU A 62 11.88 -4.24 11.47
CA GLU A 62 13.26 -3.82 11.71
C GLU A 62 13.52 -2.32 11.42
N ARG A 63 12.65 -1.67 10.63
CA ARG A 63 12.82 -0.27 10.19
C ARG A 63 11.91 0.70 10.92
N VAL A 64 10.70 0.28 11.28
CA VAL A 64 9.64 1.18 11.74
C VAL A 64 8.74 0.52 12.77
N ASP A 65 8.30 1.30 13.75
CA ASP A 65 7.10 1.02 14.55
C ASP A 65 6.03 2.03 14.14
N GLY A 66 4.79 1.60 13.96
CA GLY A 66 3.75 2.51 13.53
C GLY A 66 2.35 2.00 13.75
N TRP A 67 1.41 2.87 13.44
CA TRP A 67 0.00 2.56 13.43
C TRP A 67 -0.72 3.31 12.32
N SER A 68 -1.86 2.78 11.90
CA SER A 68 -2.80 3.46 11.01
C SER A 68 -4.21 3.49 11.59
N MET A 69 -4.98 4.50 11.22
CA MET A 69 -6.40 4.61 11.51
C MET A 69 -7.09 5.52 10.49
N ASP A 70 -8.39 5.39 10.36
CA ASP A 70 -9.19 6.36 9.62
C ASP A 70 -9.23 7.70 10.36
N ALA A 71 -9.29 8.80 9.60
CA ALA A 71 -9.31 10.14 10.18
C ALA A 71 -10.56 10.31 11.05
N VAL A 72 -10.33 10.63 12.33
CA VAL A 72 -11.41 10.87 13.28
C VAL A 72 -12.19 12.11 12.84
N GLY A 73 -13.51 11.98 12.72
CA GLY A 73 -14.39 13.06 12.27
C GLY A 73 -14.57 13.14 10.75
N ASP A 74 -13.88 12.32 9.95
CA ASP A 74 -14.16 12.18 8.53
C ASP A 74 -15.44 11.36 8.30
N THR A 75 -16.56 12.06 8.10
CA THR A 75 -17.86 11.43 7.82
C THR A 75 -17.90 10.74 6.46
N THR A 76 -16.99 11.08 5.55
CA THR A 76 -16.91 10.49 4.21
C THR A 76 -16.12 9.19 4.17
N ARG A 77 -15.34 8.89 5.23
CA ARG A 77 -14.47 7.71 5.36
C ARG A 77 -13.50 7.55 4.18
N ARG A 78 -12.96 8.67 3.70
CA ARG A 78 -12.01 8.71 2.57
C ARG A 78 -10.59 8.83 3.04
N MET A 79 -10.38 9.29 4.28
CA MET A 79 -9.07 9.62 4.78
C MET A 79 -8.58 8.58 5.80
N THR A 80 -7.40 8.07 5.55
CA THR A 80 -6.64 7.23 6.49
C THR A 80 -5.31 7.91 6.80
N MET A 81 -4.88 7.85 8.05
CA MET A 81 -3.60 8.39 8.51
C MET A 81 -2.71 7.25 9.01
N LEU A 82 -1.42 7.33 8.67
CA LEU A 82 -0.36 6.50 9.22
C LEU A 82 0.59 7.39 10.03
N ASN A 83 0.96 6.90 11.20
CA ASN A 83 1.98 7.50 12.06
C ASN A 83 3.06 6.46 12.33
N MET A 84 4.29 6.81 12.04
CA MET A 84 5.42 5.89 12.01
C MET A 84 6.63 6.54 12.68
N THR A 85 7.28 5.79 13.56
CA THR A 85 8.57 6.13 14.16
C THR A 85 9.62 5.19 13.60
N MET A 86 10.65 5.76 12.98
CA MET A 86 11.77 5.01 12.44
C MET A 86 12.76 4.67 13.56
N LYS A 87 13.46 3.55 13.44
CA LYS A 87 14.46 3.14 14.46
C LYS A 87 15.67 4.08 14.58
N ASP A 88 15.88 4.96 13.61
CA ASP A 88 16.92 6.00 13.63
C ASP A 88 16.48 7.31 14.31
N GLY A 89 15.29 7.31 14.93
CA GLY A 89 14.70 8.46 15.64
C GLY A 89 13.97 9.47 14.75
N SER A 90 14.00 9.29 13.42
CA SER A 90 13.11 10.05 12.54
C SER A 90 11.67 9.55 12.63
N TYR A 91 10.72 10.35 12.17
CA TYR A 91 9.30 9.99 12.18
C TYR A 91 8.63 10.39 10.87
N VAL A 92 7.60 9.64 10.53
CA VAL A 92 6.89 9.72 9.25
C VAL A 92 5.41 9.84 9.50
N HIS A 93 4.78 10.78 8.80
CA HIS A 93 3.34 10.97 8.81
C HIS A 93 2.84 10.83 7.37
N GLU A 94 1.88 9.95 7.14
CA GLU A 94 1.28 9.77 5.83
C GLU A 94 -0.23 9.95 5.94
N VAL A 95 -0.78 10.75 5.03
CA VAL A 95 -2.22 10.89 4.82
C VAL A 95 -2.55 10.26 3.48
N ILE A 96 -3.50 9.35 3.50
CA ILE A 96 -4.03 8.65 2.33
C ILE A 96 -5.46 9.11 2.13
N SER A 97 -5.81 9.49 0.90
CA SER A 97 -7.16 9.92 0.53
C SER A 97 -7.65 9.14 -0.67
N LEU A 98 -8.90 8.71 -0.62
CA LEU A 98 -9.59 8.01 -1.70
C LEU A 98 -10.61 8.93 -2.38
N SER A 99 -10.78 8.78 -3.69
CA SER A 99 -11.92 9.36 -4.42
C SER A 99 -13.23 8.66 -4.07
N ASP A 100 -14.34 9.33 -4.33
CA ASP A 100 -15.71 8.86 -4.05
C ASP A 100 -16.03 7.53 -4.73
N ASP A 101 -15.48 7.31 -5.92
CA ASP A 101 -15.63 6.08 -6.69
C ASP A 101 -14.62 4.98 -6.30
N GLY A 102 -13.71 5.28 -5.37
CA GLY A 102 -12.67 4.37 -4.90
C GLY A 102 -11.63 3.98 -5.96
N LYS A 103 -11.57 4.70 -7.09
CA LYS A 103 -10.64 4.40 -8.19
C LYS A 103 -9.32 5.14 -8.08
N GLN A 104 -9.33 6.33 -7.48
CA GLN A 104 -8.14 7.16 -7.30
C GLN A 104 -7.73 7.16 -5.83
N ARG A 105 -6.41 7.13 -5.61
CA ARG A 105 -5.82 7.28 -4.30
C ARG A 105 -4.67 8.26 -4.35
N SER A 106 -4.66 9.23 -3.46
CA SER A 106 -3.56 10.16 -3.28
C SER A 106 -2.93 9.95 -1.91
N ARG A 107 -1.60 9.99 -1.86
CA ARG A 107 -0.82 9.80 -0.64
C ARG A 107 0.16 10.94 -0.48
N ALA A 108 0.13 11.57 0.68
CA ALA A 108 1.05 12.61 1.07
C ALA A 108 1.83 12.15 2.30
N THR A 109 3.12 11.90 2.12
CA THR A 109 4.02 11.46 3.20
C THR A 109 4.99 12.57 3.54
N GLN A 110 5.18 12.82 4.83
CA GLN A 110 6.17 13.74 5.36
C GLN A 110 7.16 12.96 6.21
N PHE A 111 8.44 13.15 5.94
CA PHE A 111 9.54 12.61 6.73
C PHE A 111 10.10 13.73 7.58
N LEU A 112 10.19 13.50 8.89
CA LEU A 112 10.56 14.51 9.88
C LEU A 112 11.67 13.99 10.79
N LYS A 113 12.51 14.91 11.27
CA LYS A 113 13.51 14.67 12.31
C LYS A 113 13.73 15.96 13.08
N ASP A 114 13.80 15.86 14.40
CA ASP A 114 14.03 16.99 15.30
C ASP A 114 13.05 18.17 15.06
N GLY A 115 11.76 17.87 14.83
CA GLY A 115 10.74 18.88 14.57
C GLY A 115 10.76 19.48 13.17
N LYS A 116 11.70 19.08 12.30
CA LYS A 116 11.90 19.64 10.96
C LYS A 116 11.57 18.64 9.88
N ILE A 117 11.07 19.14 8.75
CA ILE A 117 10.74 18.31 7.60
C ILE A 117 12.01 18.04 6.80
N LEU A 118 12.35 16.77 6.65
CA LEU A 118 13.47 16.30 5.83
C LEU A 118 13.06 16.13 4.37
N ARG A 119 11.87 15.58 4.13
CA ARG A 119 11.38 15.24 2.79
C ARG A 119 9.86 15.16 2.79
N ARG A 120 9.27 15.39 1.62
CA ARG A 120 7.89 14.98 1.33
C ARG A 120 7.84 14.11 0.08
N THR A 121 6.91 13.17 0.06
CA THR A 121 6.53 12.44 -1.16
C THR A 121 5.04 12.60 -1.39
N LEU A 122 4.69 12.87 -2.65
CA LEU A 122 3.32 12.96 -3.13
C LEU A 122 3.17 11.88 -4.19
N ILE A 123 2.20 10.98 -4.00
CA ILE A 123 1.98 9.83 -4.86
C ILE A 123 0.50 9.79 -5.23
N ASP A 124 0.22 9.86 -6.52
CA ASP A 124 -1.11 9.63 -7.07
C ASP A 124 -1.16 8.24 -7.70
N GLU A 125 -2.19 7.49 -7.37
CA GLU A 125 -2.37 6.08 -7.73
C GLU A 125 -3.77 5.87 -8.31
N GLU A 126 -3.83 4.98 -9.29
CA GLU A 126 -5.07 4.52 -9.92
C GLU A 126 -5.25 3.03 -9.61
N LYS A 127 -6.48 2.64 -9.32
CA LYS A 127 -6.85 1.26 -9.05
C LYS A 127 -6.84 0.45 -10.34
N VAL A 128 -6.07 -0.64 -10.34
CA VAL A 128 -5.87 -1.48 -11.54
C VAL A 128 -6.94 -2.57 -11.66
N THR A 129 -7.28 -3.22 -10.55
CA THR A 129 -8.25 -4.33 -10.53
C THR A 129 -8.87 -4.47 -9.14
N ASP A 130 -10.08 -5.00 -9.11
CA ASP A 130 -10.76 -5.51 -7.92
C ASP A 130 -10.44 -6.99 -7.64
N ASP A 131 -10.02 -7.74 -8.66
CA ASP A 131 -9.66 -9.15 -8.58
C ASP A 131 -8.18 -9.34 -8.90
N TRP A 132 -7.38 -9.46 -7.84
CA TRP A 132 -5.93 -9.66 -7.95
C TRP A 132 -5.56 -11.09 -8.33
N GLY A 133 -6.39 -12.09 -7.96
CA GLY A 133 -6.14 -13.49 -8.29
C GLY A 133 -6.23 -13.75 -9.79
N ALA A 134 -7.26 -13.21 -10.43
CA ALA A 134 -7.40 -13.24 -11.89
C ALA A 134 -6.26 -12.46 -12.56
N TYR A 135 -5.98 -11.25 -12.08
CA TYR A 135 -4.93 -10.39 -12.64
C TYR A 135 -3.54 -11.03 -12.63
N GLU A 136 -3.12 -11.61 -11.52
CA GLU A 136 -1.80 -12.27 -11.43
C GLU A 136 -1.74 -13.55 -12.28
N THR A 137 -2.85 -14.26 -12.42
CA THR A 137 -2.94 -15.43 -13.31
C THR A 137 -2.73 -15.02 -14.77
N GLU A 138 -3.40 -13.97 -15.22
CA GLU A 138 -3.24 -13.43 -16.59
C GLU A 138 -1.82 -12.90 -16.82
N ARG A 139 -1.27 -12.15 -15.86
CA ARG A 139 0.09 -11.62 -15.91
C ARG A 139 1.14 -12.73 -16.02
N SER A 140 0.97 -13.82 -15.26
CA SER A 140 1.87 -14.97 -15.28
C SER A 140 1.83 -15.72 -16.62
N LYS A 141 0.63 -15.87 -17.22
CA LYS A 141 0.48 -16.42 -18.57
C LYS A 141 1.18 -15.55 -19.61
N ALA A 142 1.01 -14.22 -19.55
CA ALA A 142 1.64 -13.29 -20.48
C ALA A 142 3.17 -13.34 -20.42
N LYS A 143 3.77 -13.33 -19.20
CA LYS A 143 5.23 -13.50 -19.02
C LYS A 143 5.75 -14.83 -19.59
N SER A 144 4.96 -15.89 -19.49
CA SER A 144 5.33 -17.21 -20.02
C SER A 144 5.27 -17.26 -21.55
N ALA A 145 4.28 -16.58 -22.16
CA ALA A 145 4.16 -16.47 -23.61
C ALA A 145 5.31 -15.66 -24.23
N GLU A 146 5.71 -14.56 -23.59
CA GLU A 146 6.84 -13.72 -24.04
C GLU A 146 8.18 -14.47 -24.00
N LYS A 147 8.38 -15.35 -23.02
CA LYS A 147 9.57 -16.21 -22.92
C LYS A 147 9.62 -17.31 -23.99
N THR A 148 8.50 -17.60 -24.66
CA THR A 148 8.38 -18.66 -25.67
C THR A 148 8.40 -18.10 -27.10
N ALA A 149 8.45 -16.77 -27.26
CA ALA A 149 8.55 -16.15 -28.58
C ALA A 149 9.93 -16.46 -29.21
N PRO A 150 9.98 -16.99 -30.45
CA PRO A 150 11.24 -17.26 -31.12
C PRO A 150 12.00 -15.96 -31.35
N THR A 151 13.30 -15.96 -31.05
CA THR A 151 14.22 -14.85 -31.37
C THR A 151 14.05 -14.52 -32.86
N PRO A 152 13.74 -13.27 -33.24
CA PRO A 152 13.67 -12.91 -34.64
C PRO A 152 15.03 -13.19 -35.28
N ALA A 153 15.02 -13.98 -36.35
CA ALA A 153 16.22 -14.30 -37.10
C ALA A 153 16.87 -12.99 -37.58
N VAL A 154 18.08 -12.71 -37.12
CA VAL A 154 18.89 -11.60 -37.60
C VAL A 154 19.23 -11.90 -39.06
N ALA A 155 18.69 -11.12 -39.99
CA ALA A 155 19.02 -11.23 -41.40
C ALA A 155 20.50 -10.90 -41.62
N PRO A 156 21.27 -11.73 -42.33
CA PRO A 156 22.66 -11.41 -42.66
C PRO A 156 22.71 -10.20 -43.61
N LYS A 157 23.66 -9.29 -43.34
CA LYS A 157 23.99 -8.14 -44.19
C LYS A 157 24.78 -8.56 -45.41
#